data_AF-U9TAN8-F1
#
_entry.id   AF-U9TAN8-F1
#
_cell.length_a   1.000
_cell.length_b   1.000
_cell.length_c   1.000
_cell.angle_alpha   90.00
_cell.angle_beta   90.00
_cell.angle_gamma   90.00
#
_symmetry.space_group_name_H-M   'P 1'
#
loop_
_entity.id
_entity.type
_entity.pdbx_description
1 polymer ?
#
loop_
_entity_poly.entity_id
_entity_poly.type
_entity_poly.pdbx_seq_one_letter_code
_entity_poly.pdbx_strand_id
1 'polypeptide(L)'
;MASLPPLEPTISQLDALSVESLIYEKQRLENSIFHLVRSNEDMKEFDENDKEFQLAIKENEDLIARHREKIRIIQDLLKKRQQNGNNCITIENTETVQVENTQENNNNNAPINVQNEEMEEPEDGIYL
;
A
#
# COMPACT_ATOMS: atom_id res chain seq x y z
N MET A 1 -19.40 6.41 -10.58
CA MET A 1 -19.90 6.84 -9.25
C MET A 1 -18.67 6.98 -8.36
N ALA A 2 -18.23 8.20 -8.05
CA ALA A 2 -17.14 8.39 -7.09
C ALA A 2 -17.69 8.03 -5.70
N SER A 3 -17.31 6.86 -5.18
CA SER A 3 -17.63 6.48 -3.80
C SER A 3 -16.90 7.45 -2.89
N LEU A 4 -17.64 8.14 -2.04
CA LEU A 4 -17.02 8.95 -0.98
C LEU A 4 -16.15 8.03 -0.11
N PRO A 5 -14.96 8.50 0.32
CA PRO A 5 -14.15 7.73 1.23
C PRO A 5 -14.95 7.47 2.52
N PRO A 6 -14.82 6.27 3.13
CA PRO A 6 -15.52 5.95 4.36
C PRO A 6 -15.15 6.96 5.46
N LEU A 7 -16.18 7.48 6.15
CA LEU A 7 -16.00 8.46 7.21
C LEU A 7 -15.14 7.87 8.34
N GLU A 8 -14.06 8.56 8.68
CA GLU A 8 -13.19 8.13 9.77
C GLU A 8 -13.85 8.40 11.13
N PRO A 9 -13.84 7.44 12.07
CA PRO A 9 -14.33 7.69 13.42
C PRO A 9 -13.44 8.72 14.12
N THR A 10 -14.04 9.68 14.82
CA THR A 10 -13.32 10.63 15.67
C THR A 10 -12.68 9.93 16.87
N ILE A 11 -11.69 10.57 17.51
CA ILE A 11 -11.01 10.01 18.69
C ILE A 11 -12.02 9.65 19.79
N SER A 12 -13.00 10.51 20.05
CA SER A 12 -14.04 10.27 21.06
C SER A 12 -14.95 9.08 20.73
N GLN A 13 -15.14 8.77 19.45
CA GLN A 13 -15.94 7.62 19.02
C GLN A 13 -15.19 6.30 19.17
N LEU A 14 -13.84 6.30 19.22
CA LEU A 14 -13.04 5.09 19.34
C LEU A 14 -13.35 4.32 20.64
N ASP A 15 -13.64 5.00 21.74
CA ASP A 15 -13.92 4.35 23.03
C ASP A 15 -15.21 3.51 22.99
N ALA A 16 -16.17 3.88 22.12
CA ALA A 16 -17.43 3.18 21.95
C ALA A 16 -17.36 1.97 20.99
N LEU A 17 -16.28 1.84 20.20
CA LEU A 17 -16.13 0.77 19.22
C LEU A 17 -15.85 -0.58 19.89
N SER A 18 -16.22 -1.69 19.26
CA SER A 18 -15.84 -3.04 19.70
C SER A 18 -14.33 -3.29 19.50
N VAL A 19 -13.80 -4.36 20.09
CA VAL A 19 -12.37 -4.72 19.89
C VAL A 19 -12.08 -5.04 18.43
N GLU A 20 -12.96 -5.79 17.76
CA GLU A 20 -12.82 -6.12 16.34
C GLU A 20 -12.82 -4.85 15.47
N SER A 21 -13.74 -3.92 15.72
CA SER A 21 -13.78 -2.64 15.00
C SER A 21 -12.52 -1.80 15.22
N LEU A 22 -11.94 -1.83 16.43
CA LEU A 22 -10.67 -1.17 16.72
C LEU A 22 -9.49 -1.80 15.96
N ILE A 23 -9.45 -3.13 15.87
CA ILE A 23 -8.43 -3.84 15.09
C ILE A 23 -8.54 -3.50 13.61
N TYR A 24 -9.75 -3.53 13.06
CA TYR A 24 -10.00 -3.14 11.67
C TYR A 24 -9.58 -1.69 11.40
N GLU A 25 -9.97 -0.76 12.28
CA GLU A 25 -9.62 0.65 12.13
C GLU A 25 -8.10 0.87 12.19
N LYS A 26 -7.39 0.17 13.09
CA LYS A 26 -5.92 0.18 13.12
C LYS A 26 -5.33 -0.26 11.77
N GLN A 27 -5.78 -1.39 11.23
CA GLN A 27 -5.27 -1.90 9.94
C GLN A 27 -5.55 -0.93 8.79
N ARG A 28 -6.74 -0.32 8.78
CA ARG A 28 -7.12 0.69 7.78
C ARG A 28 -6.18 1.90 7.82
N LEU A 29 -5.88 2.41 9.02
CA LEU A 29 -4.97 3.54 9.21
C LEU A 29 -3.54 3.18 8.84
N GLU A 30 -3.07 1.96 9.15
CA GLU A 30 -1.75 1.46 8.76
C GLU A 30 -1.61 1.40 7.23
N ASN A 31 -2.63 0.91 6.53
CA ASN A 31 -2.66 0.89 5.06
C ASN A 31 -2.66 2.32 4.48
N SER A 32 -3.43 3.24 5.08
CA SER A 32 -3.44 4.66 4.67
C SER A 32 -2.04 5.27 4.78
N ILE A 33 -1.37 5.08 5.92
CA ILE A 33 0.01 5.55 6.13
C ILE A 33 0.96 4.95 5.09
N PHE A 34 0.87 3.64 4.82
CA PHE A 34 1.72 2.98 3.83
C PHE A 34 1.59 3.65 2.45
N HIS A 35 0.36 3.90 1.99
CA HIS A 35 0.12 4.55 0.71
C HIS A 35 0.58 6.01 0.68
N LEU A 36 0.38 6.77 1.75
CA LEU A 36 0.84 8.16 1.84
C LEU A 36 2.36 8.25 1.82
N VAL A 37 3.05 7.38 2.57
CA VAL A 37 4.52 7.33 2.58
C VAL A 37 5.05 7.00 1.18
N ARG A 38 4.49 5.97 0.53
CA ARG A 38 4.87 5.61 -0.84
C ARG A 38 4.65 6.79 -1.81
N SER A 39 3.47 7.43 -1.76
CA SER A 39 3.17 8.59 -2.60
C SER A 39 4.12 9.75 -2.36
N ASN A 40 4.58 9.96 -1.13
CA ASN A 40 5.56 11.00 -0.82
C ASN A 40 6.93 10.70 -1.45
N GLU A 41 7.37 9.43 -1.42
CA GLU A 41 8.61 9.03 -2.07
C GLU A 41 8.50 9.13 -3.60
N ASP A 42 7.38 8.71 -4.19
CA ASP A 42 7.12 8.83 -5.63
C ASP A 42 7.18 10.32 -6.09
N MET A 43 6.64 11.25 -5.29
CA MET A 43 6.70 12.69 -5.59
C MET A 43 8.13 13.25 -5.49
N LYS A 44 8.91 12.83 -4.48
CA LYS A 44 10.31 13.24 -4.34
C LYS A 44 11.18 12.71 -5.47
N GLU A 45 10.93 11.48 -5.92
CA GLU A 45 11.66 10.86 -7.03
C GLU A 45 11.37 11.58 -8.35
N PHE A 46 10.14 12.06 -8.55
CA PHE A 46 9.78 12.80 -9.76
C PHE A 46 10.43 14.20 -9.80
N ASP A 47 10.23 15.02 -8.76
CA ASP A 47 10.89 16.32 -8.61
C ASP A 47 10.85 16.80 -7.15
N GLU A 48 11.99 16.71 -6.45
CA GLU A 48 12.12 17.16 -5.07
C GLU A 48 11.99 18.69 -4.88
N ASN A 49 12.19 19.48 -5.94
CA ASN A 49 12.21 20.94 -5.88
C ASN A 49 10.89 21.57 -6.33
N ASP A 50 9.95 20.75 -6.83
CA ASP A 50 8.61 21.20 -7.18
C ASP A 50 7.85 21.69 -5.94
N LYS A 51 7.36 22.93 -5.99
CA LYS A 51 6.69 23.58 -4.85
C LYS A 51 5.32 22.98 -4.54
N GLU A 52 4.61 22.49 -5.55
CA GLU A 52 3.32 21.84 -5.36
C GLU A 52 3.50 20.48 -4.72
N PHE A 53 4.52 19.72 -5.14
CA PHE A 53 4.87 18.46 -4.49
C PHE A 53 5.34 18.64 -3.05
N GLN A 54 6.17 19.64 -2.77
CA GLN A 54 6.57 19.96 -1.39
C GLN A 54 5.37 20.29 -0.49
N LEU A 55 4.38 21.02 -1.03
CA LEU A 55 3.15 21.32 -0.29
C LEU A 55 2.32 20.04 -0.05
N ALA A 56 2.11 19.22 -1.08
CA ALA A 56 1.36 17.96 -0.97
C ALA A 56 2.03 16.96 0.00
N ILE A 57 3.36 16.83 -0.06
CA ILE A 57 4.14 16.01 0.87
C ILE A 57 3.92 16.47 2.30
N LYS A 58 3.98 17.79 2.55
CA LYS A 58 3.77 18.36 3.88
C LYS A 58 2.35 18.07 4.41
N GLU A 59 1.33 18.23 3.58
CA GLU A 59 -0.05 17.91 3.94
C GLU A 59 -0.23 16.42 4.27
N ASN A 60 0.42 15.55 3.49
CA ASN A 60 0.45 14.10 3.73
C ASN A 60 1.18 13.77 5.04
N GLU A 61 2.30 14.43 5.35
CA GLU A 61 3.03 14.25 6.61
C GLU A 61 2.18 14.62 7.84
N ASP A 62 1.44 15.73 7.76
CA ASP A 62 0.49 16.14 8.81
C ASP A 62 -0.65 15.10 8.97
N LEU A 63 -1.13 14.52 7.87
CA LEU A 63 -2.12 13.46 7.90
C LEU A 63 -1.56 12.16 8.50
N ILE A 64 -0.35 11.76 8.11
CA ILE A 64 0.37 10.60 8.66
C ILE A 64 0.54 10.77 10.18
N ALA A 65 0.94 11.95 10.66
CA ALA A 65 1.09 12.23 12.07
C ALA A 65 -0.22 12.03 12.85
N ARG A 66 -1.35 12.53 12.30
CA ARG A 66 -2.68 12.32 12.89
C ARG A 66 -3.10 10.85 12.89
N HIS A 67 -2.84 10.11 11.82
CA HIS A 67 -3.14 8.67 11.76
C HIS A 67 -2.30 7.88 12.77
N ARG A 68 -1.01 8.21 12.95
CA ARG A 68 -0.14 7.57 13.95
C ARG A 68 -0.62 7.80 15.37
N GLU A 69 -1.03 9.03 15.70
CA GLU A 69 -1.60 9.32 17.02
C GLU A 69 -2.89 8.54 17.26
N LYS A 70 -3.74 8.44 16.24
CA LYS A 70 -4.96 7.65 16.31
C LYS A 70 -4.67 6.16 16.54
N ILE A 71 -3.69 5.58 15.84
CA ILE A 71 -3.24 4.20 16.06
C ILE A 71 -2.76 4.01 17.50
N ARG A 72 -1.97 4.96 18.04
CA ARG A 72 -1.51 4.89 19.43
C ARG A 72 -2.68 4.83 20.41
N ILE A 73 -3.68 5.68 20.25
CA ILE A 73 -4.89 5.68 21.08
C ILE A 73 -5.63 4.34 20.98
N ILE A 74 -5.78 3.79 19.76
CA ILE A 74 -6.38 2.47 19.54
C ILE A 74 -5.60 1.38 20.28
N GLN A 75 -4.28 1.39 20.20
CA GLN A 75 -3.43 0.42 20.90
C GLN A 75 -3.59 0.51 22.42
N ASP A 76 -3.66 1.71 22.98
CA ASP A 76 -3.87 1.91 24.41
C ASP A 76 -5.25 1.43 24.87
N LEU A 77 -6.30 1.67 24.07
CA LEU A 77 -7.65 1.12 24.32
C LEU A 77 -7.67 -0.41 24.28
N LEU A 78 -7.01 -1.02 23.29
CA LEU A 78 -6.91 -2.48 23.17
C LEU A 78 -6.20 -3.08 24.39
N LYS A 79 -5.06 -2.51 24.81
CA LYS A 79 -4.34 -2.94 26.01
C LYS A 79 -5.19 -2.82 27.27
N LYS A 80 -5.88 -1.69 27.46
CA LYS A 80 -6.78 -1.47 28.60
C LYS A 80 -7.90 -2.51 28.67
N ARG A 81 -8.47 -2.88 27.51
CA ARG A 81 -9.52 -3.90 27.43
C ARG A 81 -8.98 -5.31 27.69
N GLN A 82 -7.77 -5.63 27.24
CA GLN A 82 -7.09 -6.89 27.55
C GLN A 82 -6.76 -7.04 29.04
N GLN A 83 -6.45 -5.95 29.74
CA GLN A 83 -6.18 -5.96 31.19
C GLN A 83 -7.46 -6.10 32.04
N ASN A 84 -8.58 -5.56 31.55
CA ASN A 84 -9.84 -5.54 32.29
C ASN A 84 -10.73 -6.76 32.02
N GLY A 85 -10.53 -7.46 30.90
CA GLY A 85 -11.24 -8.69 30.57
C GLY A 85 -10.28 -9.87 30.56
N ASN A 86 -10.62 -10.96 31.25
CA ASN A 86 -9.95 -12.27 31.12
C ASN A 86 -10.07 -12.89 29.69
N ASN A 87 -10.42 -12.11 28.67
CA ASN A 87 -10.51 -12.54 27.28
C ASN A 87 -9.18 -12.24 26.59
N CYS A 88 -8.28 -13.22 26.68
CA CYS A 88 -7.13 -13.36 25.81
C CYS A 88 -7.61 -13.36 24.35
N ILE A 89 -7.34 -12.28 23.64
CA ILE A 89 -7.37 -12.30 22.18
C ILE A 89 -5.94 -12.59 21.76
N THR A 90 -5.73 -13.79 21.23
CA THR A 90 -4.49 -14.15 20.55
C THR A 90 -4.33 -13.18 19.39
N ILE A 91 -3.39 -12.25 19.52
CA ILE A 91 -2.94 -11.47 18.37
C ILE A 91 -2.11 -12.46 17.56
N GLU A 92 -2.73 -13.08 16.57
CA GLU A 92 -2.00 -13.83 15.56
C GLU A 92 -1.11 -12.81 14.84
N ASN A 93 0.19 -12.88 15.11
CA ASN A 93 1.20 -12.32 14.22
C ASN A 93 1.08 -13.10 12.91
N THR A 94 0.19 -12.67 12.03
CA THR A 94 0.24 -13.08 10.63
C THR A 94 1.44 -12.38 10.01
N GLU A 95 2.60 -12.99 10.22
CA GLU A 95 3.69 -12.94 9.25
C GLU A 95 3.08 -13.32 7.91
N THR A 96 2.92 -12.33 7.03
CA THR A 96 2.48 -12.54 5.66
C THR A 96 3.58 -13.31 4.93
N VAL A 97 3.49 -14.64 4.96
CA VAL A 97 4.10 -15.54 3.99
C VAL A 97 2.97 -16.28 3.27
N GLN A 98 2.66 -15.83 2.05
CA GLN A 98 2.05 -16.55 0.92
C GLN A 98 2.54 -15.76 -0.33
N VAL A 99 3.48 -16.18 -1.19
CA VAL A 99 3.60 -17.41 -2.02
C VAL A 99 2.24 -17.70 -2.68
N GLU A 100 2.03 -17.72 -4.00
CA GLU A 100 2.70 -18.57 -4.99
C GLU A 100 2.18 -18.30 -6.43
N ASN A 101 3.05 -18.62 -7.39
CA ASN A 101 2.93 -18.78 -8.84
C ASN A 101 1.56 -19.05 -9.51
N THR A 102 1.46 -18.64 -10.79
CA THR A 102 0.83 -19.45 -11.84
C THR A 102 1.75 -19.47 -13.08
N GLN A 103 2.05 -20.70 -13.52
CA GLN A 103 3.00 -21.14 -14.55
C GLN A 103 2.56 -20.87 -16.00
N GLU A 104 3.55 -20.80 -16.90
CA GLU A 104 3.73 -21.59 -18.15
C GLU A 104 4.80 -20.87 -19.01
N ASN A 105 5.79 -21.47 -19.67
CA ASN A 105 6.13 -22.86 -19.94
C ASN A 105 7.58 -22.96 -20.53
N ASN A 106 8.19 -24.14 -20.35
CA ASN A 106 9.27 -24.77 -21.16
C ASN A 106 10.75 -24.32 -21.03
N ASN A 107 11.46 -25.05 -20.16
CA ASN A 107 12.88 -25.39 -20.36
C ASN A 107 13.03 -26.46 -21.46
N ASN A 108 14.06 -26.34 -22.31
CA ASN A 108 15.05 -27.41 -22.52
C ASN A 108 16.24 -26.91 -23.36
N ASN A 109 17.43 -27.08 -22.78
CA ASN A 109 18.76 -26.80 -23.34
C ASN A 109 19.07 -27.62 -24.60
N ALA A 110 19.74 -26.99 -25.58
CA ALA A 110 21.09 -27.34 -26.06
C ALA A 110 21.42 -26.65 -27.41
N PRO A 111 22.72 -26.48 -27.75
CA PRO A 111 23.21 -25.41 -28.62
C PRO A 111 23.50 -25.84 -30.07
N ILE A 112 23.93 -24.84 -30.88
CA ILE A 112 24.83 -24.89 -32.06
C ILE A 112 24.22 -24.40 -33.40
N ASN A 113 24.94 -23.41 -33.97
CA ASN A 113 25.21 -23.11 -35.39
C ASN A 113 24.33 -22.15 -36.21
N VAL A 114 24.85 -20.93 -36.37
CA VAL A 114 25.13 -20.19 -37.62
C VAL A 114 24.37 -20.64 -38.88
N GLN A 115 23.59 -19.71 -39.45
CA GLN A 115 23.76 -19.24 -40.83
C GLN A 115 23.03 -17.90 -41.07
N ASN A 116 23.76 -16.99 -41.72
CA ASN A 116 23.36 -15.70 -42.24
C ASN A 116 22.12 -15.80 -43.13
N GLU A 117 21.34 -14.72 -43.21
CA GLU A 117 21.00 -14.09 -44.49
C GLU A 117 20.46 -12.67 -44.23
N GLU A 118 21.24 -11.68 -44.69
CA GLU A 118 20.78 -10.34 -45.05
C GLU A 118 19.63 -10.44 -46.05
N MET A 119 18.68 -9.49 -46.04
CA MET A 119 18.05 -8.85 -47.24
C MET A 119 16.84 -8.04 -46.77
N GLU A 120 17.04 -6.73 -46.55
CA GLU A 120 16.54 -5.62 -47.40
C GLU A 120 15.09 -5.22 -47.12
N GLU A 121 14.95 -3.98 -46.63
CA GLU A 121 13.73 -3.19 -46.74
C GLU A 121 13.33 -2.98 -48.21
N PRO A 122 12.05 -2.70 -48.45
CA PRO A 122 11.78 -1.53 -49.25
C PRO A 122 10.80 -0.58 -48.55
N GLU A 123 11.26 0.67 -48.47
CA GLU A 123 10.43 1.86 -48.39
C GLU A 123 9.47 1.97 -49.59
N ASP A 124 8.49 2.87 -49.41
CA ASP A 124 7.72 3.60 -50.43
C ASP A 124 6.40 3.05 -50.99
N GLY A 125 5.33 3.68 -50.51
CA GLY A 125 4.37 4.38 -51.38
C GLY A 125 3.12 3.58 -51.78
N ILE A 126 1.93 4.15 -51.98
CA ILE A 126 1.43 5.53 -52.02
C ILE A 126 -0.07 5.45 -51.65
N TYR A 127 -0.55 6.44 -50.89
CA TYR A 127 -1.98 6.76 -50.71
C TYR A 127 -2.65 7.06 -52.06
N LEU A 128 -3.79 6.41 -52.36
CA LEU A 128 -4.89 6.99 -53.14
C LEU A 128 -6.20 6.26 -52.84
#